data_AF-A0A8T1T2I4-F1
#
_entry.id   AF-A0A8T1T2I4-F1
#
_cell.length_a   1.000
_cell.length_b   1.000
_cell.length_c   1.000
_cell.angle_alpha   90.00
_cell.angle_beta   90.00
_cell.angle_gamma   90.00
#
_symmetry.space_group_name_H-M   'P 1'
#
loop_
_entity.id
_entity.type
_entity.pdbx_description
1 polymer ?
#
loop_
_entity_poly.entity_id
_entity_poly.type
_entity_poly.pdbx_seq_one_letter_code
_entity_poly.pdbx_strand_id
1 'polypeptide(L)'
;MLAKPMERRVNDFKGFPAIDKEVECIFRETLNNEELEELIKLSTEDEDDDNEQEEPATWTLHKFSEVFQAEKHLNDLISDYDPSMERSLKVTRSITGDLRPYQEMFEELKREQRQLPITMFFKKKQPAATSRADPEPTTSSVTCSLSTEPGPSCPRSTSS
;
A
#
# COMPACT_ATOMS: atom_id res chain seq x y z
N MET A 1 -23.64 26.42 -37.69
CA MET A 1 -23.38 25.83 -36.36
C MET A 1 -22.25 26.63 -35.74
N LEU A 2 -22.50 27.31 -34.63
CA LEU A 2 -21.51 28.15 -33.93
C LEU A 2 -21.50 27.70 -32.46
N ALA A 3 -20.43 27.03 -32.02
CA ALA A 3 -20.29 26.58 -30.64
C ALA A 3 -19.82 27.75 -29.76
N LYS A 4 -20.53 28.02 -28.67
CA LYS A 4 -20.11 28.97 -27.62
C LYS A 4 -19.27 28.25 -26.57
N PRO A 5 -18.17 28.83 -26.04
CA PRO A 5 -17.44 28.25 -24.92
C PRO A 5 -18.19 28.49 -23.60
N MET A 6 -18.25 27.47 -22.75
CA MET A 6 -18.80 27.56 -21.39
C MET A 6 -17.70 28.00 -20.42
N GLU A 7 -17.84 29.20 -19.88
CA GLU A 7 -17.06 29.67 -18.72
C GLU A 7 -17.42 28.84 -17.48
N ARG A 8 -16.40 28.14 -16.93
CA ARG A 8 -16.49 27.51 -15.62
C ARG A 8 -16.36 28.59 -14.55
N ARG A 9 -17.45 28.88 -13.84
CA ARG A 9 -17.40 29.65 -12.59
C ARG A 9 -16.68 28.81 -11.54
N VAL A 10 -15.61 29.37 -10.99
CA VAL A 10 -14.96 28.92 -9.76
C VAL A 10 -15.99 29.03 -8.64
N ASN A 11 -16.23 27.92 -7.94
CA ASN A 11 -17.10 27.91 -6.77
C ASN A 11 -16.38 28.62 -5.63
N ASP A 12 -16.99 29.66 -5.07
CA ASP A 12 -16.60 30.24 -3.81
C ASP A 12 -16.77 29.17 -2.72
N PHE A 13 -15.65 28.54 -2.33
CA PHE A 13 -15.61 27.59 -1.24
C PHE A 13 -15.83 28.37 0.07
N LYS A 14 -17.10 28.52 0.42
CA LYS A 14 -17.53 29.09 1.69
C LYS A 14 -16.97 28.20 2.80
N GLY A 15 -16.05 28.75 3.58
CA GLY A 15 -15.33 28.06 4.65
C GLY A 15 -16.28 27.27 5.55
N PHE A 16 -15.84 26.06 5.92
CA PHE A 16 -16.55 25.22 6.87
C PHE A 16 -16.82 25.98 8.18
N PRO A 17 -18.04 25.92 8.74
CA PRO A 17 -18.28 26.43 10.08
C PRO A 17 -17.50 25.60 11.11
N ALA A 18 -16.84 26.31 12.03
CA ALA A 18 -16.03 25.78 13.11
C ALA A 18 -16.75 24.67 13.90
N ILE A 19 -16.22 23.45 13.79
CA ILE A 19 -16.69 22.26 14.52
C ILE A 19 -16.08 22.23 15.94
N ASP A 20 -15.09 23.09 16.20
CA ASP A 20 -14.24 23.04 17.38
C ASP A 20 -15.00 23.30 18.70
N LYS A 21 -16.07 24.10 18.66
CA LYS A 21 -16.80 24.50 19.89
C LYS A 21 -17.78 23.45 20.40
N GLU A 22 -18.35 22.65 19.50
CA GLU A 22 -19.35 21.64 19.87
C GLU A 22 -18.67 20.36 20.39
N VAL A 23 -17.52 20.00 19.83
CA VAL A 23 -16.66 18.92 20.33
C VAL A 23 -16.06 19.27 21.69
N GLU A 24 -15.64 20.52 21.90
CA GLU A 24 -15.14 20.98 23.21
C GLU A 24 -16.23 20.88 24.29
N CYS A 25 -17.49 21.17 23.96
CA CYS A 25 -18.61 21.08 24.91
C CYS A 25 -18.87 19.63 25.35
N ILE A 26 -18.89 18.68 24.41
CA ILE A 26 -19.10 17.26 24.71
C ILE A 26 -17.93 16.72 25.54
N PHE A 27 -16.69 17.06 25.17
CA PHE A 27 -15.50 16.62 25.88
C PHE A 27 -15.47 17.13 27.33
N ARG A 28 -15.90 18.38 27.55
CA ARG A 28 -15.98 19.01 28.88
C ARG A 28 -17.18 18.53 29.71
N GLU A 29 -18.25 18.03 29.10
CA GLU A 29 -19.40 17.43 29.81
C GLU A 29 -19.19 15.97 30.20
N THR A 30 -18.38 15.20 29.46
CA THR A 30 -18.16 13.76 29.73
C THR A 30 -16.94 13.46 30.59
N LEU A 31 -15.95 14.36 30.64
CA LEU A 31 -14.78 14.20 31.51
C LEU A 31 -15.06 14.80 32.89
N ASN A 32 -14.79 14.04 33.94
CA ASN A 32 -14.80 14.58 35.30
C ASN A 32 -13.69 15.64 35.42
N ASN A 33 -13.91 16.70 36.20
CA ASN A 33 -12.94 17.80 36.39
C ASN A 33 -11.53 17.30 36.74
N GLU A 34 -11.43 16.17 37.43
CA GLU A 34 -10.15 15.52 37.79
C GLU A 34 -9.41 14.95 36.58
N GLU A 35 -10.11 14.31 35.63
CA GLU A 35 -9.52 13.80 34.38
C GLU A 35 -9.11 14.94 33.45
N LEU A 36 -9.87 16.04 33.45
CA LEU A 36 -9.55 17.25 32.68
C LEU A 36 -8.28 17.94 33.22
N GLU A 37 -8.13 18.04 34.54
CA GLU A 37 -6.92 18.57 35.17
C GLU A 37 -5.70 17.65 34.93
N GLU A 38 -5.89 16.34 34.93
CA GLU A 38 -4.83 15.37 34.61
C GLU A 38 -4.34 15.51 33.15
N LEU A 39 -5.24 15.71 32.17
CA LEU A 39 -4.86 15.98 30.78
C LEU A 39 -4.07 17.29 30.61
N ILE A 40 -4.48 18.34 31.32
CA ILE A 40 -3.79 19.65 31.27
C ILE A 40 -2.41 19.53 31.90
N LYS A 41 -2.27 18.76 32.98
CA LYS A 41 -1.00 18.48 33.64
C LYS A 41 -0.06 17.65 32.76
N LEU A 42 -0.57 16.61 32.10
CA LEU A 42 0.21 15.82 31.12
C LEU A 42 0.67 16.65 29.92
N SER A 43 -0.07 17.70 29.53
CA SER A 43 0.33 18.62 28.46
C SER A 43 1.37 19.67 28.87
N THR A 44 1.66 19.81 30.17
CA THR A 44 2.55 20.88 30.69
C THR A 44 3.74 20.36 31.50
N GLU A 45 3.84 19.05 31.75
CA GLU A 45 4.90 18.42 32.54
C GLU A 45 5.93 17.66 31.67
N ASP A 46 6.14 18.10 30.43
CA ASP A 46 7.13 17.52 29.51
C ASP A 46 8.10 18.60 28.96
N GLU A 47 8.50 19.53 29.83
CA GLU A 47 9.65 20.40 29.58
C GLU A 47 10.83 19.98 30.46
N ASP A 48 11.42 18.82 30.16
CA ASP A 48 12.83 18.58 30.45
C ASP A 48 13.49 17.82 29.30
N ASP A 49 14.68 18.30 28.97
CA ASP A 49 15.51 18.08 27.79
C ASP A 49 15.85 16.60 27.51
N ASP A 50 15.35 16.06 26.41
CA ASP A 50 16.18 15.23 25.54
C ASP A 50 15.74 15.41 24.08
N ASN A 51 16.64 15.97 23.27
CA ASN A 51 16.52 16.03 21.82
C ASN A 51 16.67 14.61 21.23
N GLU A 52 15.73 13.73 21.56
CA GLU A 52 15.44 12.52 20.80
C GLU A 52 14.66 12.99 19.58
N GLN A 53 15.31 13.03 18.42
CA GLN A 53 14.54 13.09 17.18
C GLN A 53 13.65 11.85 17.16
N GLU A 54 12.36 12.02 17.46
CA GLU A 54 11.35 10.99 17.32
C GLU A 54 11.45 10.46 15.89
N GLU A 55 11.92 9.23 15.75
CA GLU A 55 12.08 8.59 14.45
C GLU A 55 10.71 8.59 13.77
N PRO A 56 10.62 9.01 12.49
CA PRO A 56 9.33 9.15 11.84
C PRO A 56 8.53 7.86 11.98
N ALA A 57 7.27 8.00 12.42
CA ALA A 57 6.38 6.88 12.68
C ALA A 57 6.36 5.92 11.47
N THR A 58 7.09 4.81 11.60
CA THR A 58 7.25 3.86 10.50
C THR A 58 6.10 2.86 10.51
N TRP A 59 5.49 2.63 9.36
CA TRP A 59 4.44 1.63 9.18
C TRP A 59 5.03 0.21 9.24
N THR A 60 4.46 -0.63 10.10
CA THR A 60 4.83 -2.05 10.22
C THR A 60 3.59 -2.92 9.98
N LEU A 61 3.79 -4.21 9.64
CA LEU A 61 2.68 -5.15 9.48
C LEU A 61 1.81 -5.24 10.74
N HIS A 62 2.41 -5.09 11.92
CA HIS A 62 1.70 -5.06 13.20
C HIS A 62 0.78 -3.83 13.29
N LYS A 63 1.31 -2.63 13.01
CA LYS A 63 0.52 -1.39 13.03
C LYS A 63 -0.66 -1.43 12.05
N PHE A 64 -0.47 -2.02 10.86
CA PHE A 64 -1.58 -2.26 9.94
C PHE A 64 -2.64 -3.20 10.52
N SER A 65 -2.21 -4.29 11.17
CA SER A 65 -3.14 -5.23 11.82
C SER A 65 -3.98 -4.53 12.89
N GLU A 66 -3.38 -3.66 13.69
CA GLU A 66 -4.09 -2.87 14.70
C GLU A 66 -5.15 -1.96 14.06
N VAL A 67 -4.78 -1.23 13.00
CA VAL A 67 -5.70 -0.36 12.27
C VAL A 67 -6.87 -1.15 11.67
N PHE A 68 -6.61 -2.29 11.02
CA PHE A 68 -7.68 -3.10 10.42
C PHE A 68 -8.55 -3.78 11.47
N GLN A 69 -7.99 -4.11 12.64
CA GLN A 69 -8.79 -4.62 13.76
C GLN A 69 -9.68 -3.52 14.36
N ALA A 70 -9.16 -2.29 14.48
CA ALA A 70 -9.92 -1.14 14.92
C ALA A 70 -11.04 -0.78 13.92
N GLU A 71 -10.77 -0.82 12.62
CA GLU A 71 -11.78 -0.66 11.56
C GLU A 71 -12.91 -1.68 11.73
N LYS A 72 -12.55 -2.96 11.86
CA LYS A 72 -13.54 -4.03 12.00
C LYS A 72 -14.41 -3.81 13.24
N HIS A 73 -13.80 -3.52 14.37
CA HIS A 73 -14.52 -3.25 15.61
C HIS A 73 -15.44 -2.04 15.48
N LEU A 74 -14.99 -0.96 14.85
CA LEU A 74 -15.81 0.22 14.57
C LEU A 74 -17.00 -0.12 13.67
N ASN A 75 -16.79 -0.89 12.62
CA ASN A 75 -17.85 -1.32 11.71
C ASN A 75 -18.90 -2.19 12.42
N ASP A 76 -18.46 -3.09 13.32
CA ASP A 76 -19.34 -3.91 14.14
C ASP A 76 -20.19 -3.03 15.08
N LEU A 77 -19.59 -2.06 15.78
CA LEU A 77 -20.30 -1.12 16.64
C LEU A 77 -21.32 -0.26 15.87
N ILE A 78 -20.95 0.22 14.68
CA ILE A 78 -21.88 0.99 13.83
C ILE A 78 -23.08 0.14 13.42
N SER A 79 -22.85 -1.14 13.08
CA SER A 79 -23.93 -2.06 12.72
C SER A 79 -24.84 -2.37 13.90
N ASP A 80 -24.30 -2.47 15.12
CA ASP A 80 -25.06 -2.82 16.32
C ASP A 80 -25.88 -1.64 16.86
N TYR A 81 -25.34 -0.42 16.79
CA TYR A 81 -25.95 0.76 17.40
C TYR A 81 -26.82 1.59 16.44
N ASP A 82 -26.56 1.54 15.13
CA ASP A 82 -27.34 2.31 14.17
C ASP A 82 -28.63 1.56 13.75
N PRO A 83 -29.83 2.04 14.13
CA PRO A 83 -31.08 1.40 13.74
C PRO A 83 -31.38 1.50 12.22
N SER A 84 -30.67 2.36 11.48
CA SER A 84 -30.81 2.51 10.04
C SER A 84 -29.76 1.69 9.30
N MET A 85 -30.16 0.55 8.75
CA MET A 85 -29.29 -0.31 7.94
C MET A 85 -28.70 0.40 6.71
N GLU A 86 -29.47 1.27 6.04
CA GLU A 86 -28.97 2.00 4.87
C GLU A 86 -27.84 2.95 5.26
N ARG A 87 -28.01 3.69 6.37
CA ARG A 87 -27.00 4.61 6.87
C ARG A 87 -25.78 3.88 7.40
N SER A 88 -25.96 2.84 8.21
CA SER A 88 -24.86 2.04 8.75
C SER A 88 -24.02 1.42 7.63
N LEU A 89 -24.68 0.87 6.60
CA LEU A 89 -24.02 0.31 5.44
C LEU A 89 -23.30 1.38 4.59
N LYS A 90 -23.89 2.57 4.46
CA LYS A 90 -23.24 3.68 3.74
C LYS A 90 -21.94 4.10 4.45
N VAL A 91 -21.98 4.27 5.77
CA VAL A 91 -20.83 4.70 6.57
C VAL A 91 -19.72 3.64 6.55
N THR A 92 -20.05 2.38 6.87
CA THR A 92 -19.06 1.28 6.88
C THR A 92 -18.38 1.10 5.52
N ARG A 93 -19.13 1.19 4.41
CA ARG A 93 -18.55 1.16 3.06
C ARG A 93 -17.62 2.32 2.77
N SER A 94 -17.96 3.53 3.24
CA SER A 94 -17.09 4.69 3.11
C SER A 94 -15.79 4.49 3.88
N ILE A 95 -15.85 4.05 5.14
CA ILE A 95 -14.67 3.77 5.97
C ILE A 95 -13.74 2.77 5.27
N THR A 96 -14.27 1.61 4.85
CA THR A 96 -13.48 0.60 4.15
C THR A 96 -12.94 1.12 2.81
N GLY A 97 -13.70 1.97 2.12
CA GLY A 97 -13.26 2.63 0.90
C GLY A 97 -12.08 3.56 1.13
N ASP A 98 -12.15 4.38 2.19
CA ASP A 98 -11.14 5.37 2.58
C ASP A 98 -9.87 4.70 3.13
N LEU A 99 -9.97 3.47 3.64
CA LEU A 99 -8.83 2.67 4.09
C LEU A 99 -8.11 1.89 2.98
N ARG A 100 -8.60 1.93 1.73
CA ARG A 100 -7.97 1.23 0.60
C ARG A 100 -6.47 1.55 0.42
N PRO A 101 -5.99 2.81 0.52
CA PRO A 101 -4.56 3.09 0.38
C PRO A 101 -3.68 2.35 1.40
N TYR A 102 -4.20 2.13 2.61
CA TYR A 102 -3.50 1.35 3.64
C TYR A 102 -3.45 -0.14 3.31
N GLN A 103 -4.49 -0.69 2.67
CA GLN A 103 -4.49 -2.07 2.19
C GLN A 103 -3.44 -2.29 1.10
N GLU A 104 -3.32 -1.35 0.17
CA GLU A 104 -2.31 -1.39 -0.90
C GLU A 104 -0.88 -1.37 -0.30
N MET A 105 -0.63 -0.45 0.64
CA MET A 105 0.66 -0.34 1.34
C MET A 105 0.98 -1.59 2.18
N PHE A 106 -0.03 -2.19 2.83
CA PHE A 106 0.12 -3.44 3.58
C PHE A 106 0.56 -4.61 2.69
N GLU A 107 -0.05 -4.76 1.50
CA GLU A 107 0.32 -5.82 0.55
C GLU A 107 1.71 -5.59 -0.07
N GLU A 108 2.08 -4.34 -0.32
CA GLU A 108 3.44 -3.98 -0.74
C GLU A 108 4.47 -4.39 0.30
N LEU A 109 4.23 -4.06 1.58
CA LEU A 109 5.12 -4.41 2.68
C LEU A 109 5.25 -5.94 2.84
N LYS A 110 4.15 -6.68 2.67
CA LYS A 110 4.18 -8.16 2.65
C LYS A 110 5.02 -8.71 1.50
N ARG A 111 4.96 -8.08 0.33
CA ARG A 111 5.75 -8.49 -0.85
C ARG A 111 7.24 -8.25 -0.61
N GLU A 112 7.60 -7.11 -0.03
CA GLU A 112 8.98 -6.77 0.32
C GLU A 112 9.55 -7.75 1.35
N GLN A 113 8.80 -8.07 2.41
CA GLN A 113 9.24 -9.05 3.41
C GLN A 113 9.45 -10.45 2.81
N ARG A 114 8.68 -10.81 1.78
CA ARG A 114 8.80 -12.11 1.07
C ARG A 114 9.92 -12.13 0.05
N GLN A 115 10.43 -10.98 -0.40
CA GLN A 115 11.58 -10.95 -1.29
C GLN A 115 12.85 -11.30 -0.51
N LEU A 116 13.24 -12.57 -0.60
CA LEU A 116 14.59 -12.97 -0.19
C LEU A 116 15.61 -12.25 -1.08
N PRO A 117 16.68 -11.66 -0.52
CA PRO A 117 17.75 -11.09 -1.31
C PRO A 117 18.28 -12.12 -2.34
N ILE A 118 18.40 -11.72 -3.60
CA ILE A 118 18.91 -12.57 -4.70
C ILE A 118 20.31 -13.13 -4.36
N THR A 119 21.05 -12.42 -3.50
CA THR A 119 22.36 -12.84 -2.94
C THR A 119 22.32 -14.21 -2.26
N MET A 120 21.17 -14.67 -1.77
CA MET A 120 21.00 -16.02 -1.23
C MET A 120 21.19 -17.12 -2.28
N PHE A 121 21.00 -16.82 -3.57
CA PHE A 121 21.18 -17.77 -4.68
C PHE A 121 22.57 -17.70 -5.31
N PHE A 122 23.33 -16.62 -5.09
CA PHE A 122 24.69 -16.49 -5.61
C PHE A 122 25.70 -17.12 -4.64
N LYS A 123 25.86 -18.45 -4.72
CA LYS A 123 27.05 -19.10 -4.15
C LYS A 123 28.29 -18.64 -4.95
N LYS A 124 29.06 -17.72 -4.37
CA LYS A 124 30.37 -17.30 -4.88
C LYS A 124 31.25 -18.55 -5.03
N LYS A 125 31.43 -19.03 -6.27
CA LYS A 125 32.48 -20.01 -6.55
C LYS A 125 33.80 -19.31 -6.28
N GLN A 126 34.52 -19.76 -5.25
CA GLN A 126 35.93 -19.40 -5.10
C GLN A 126 36.64 -19.76 -6.40
N PRO A 127 37.38 -18.83 -7.04
CA PRO A 127 38.27 -19.21 -8.12
C PRO A 127 39.36 -20.07 -7.50
N ALA A 128 39.37 -21.36 -7.85
CA ALA A 128 40.53 -22.20 -7.65
C ALA A 128 41.69 -21.56 -8.42
N ALA A 129 42.78 -21.29 -7.70
CA ALA A 129 43.95 -20.66 -8.25
C ALA A 129 44.49 -21.45 -9.47
N THR A 130 44.67 -20.71 -10.56
CA THR A 130 45.60 -20.87 -11.69
C THR A 130 46.37 -22.19 -11.82
N SER A 131 46.06 -22.96 -12.87
CA SER A 131 47.10 -23.58 -13.72
C SER A 131 46.64 -23.68 -15.19
N ARG A 132 46.93 -22.62 -15.94
CA ARG A 132 47.45 -22.56 -17.33
C ARG A 132 47.26 -23.79 -18.24
N ALA A 133 46.43 -23.66 -19.28
CA ALA A 133 46.75 -23.85 -20.72
C ALA A 133 45.45 -23.90 -21.58
N ASP A 134 45.37 -23.07 -22.62
CA ASP A 134 44.34 -23.08 -23.68
C ASP A 134 44.33 -24.39 -24.48
N PRO A 135 43.19 -24.76 -25.09
CA PRO A 135 43.20 -24.78 -26.56
C PRO A 135 41.92 -24.23 -27.24
N GLU A 136 42.17 -23.29 -28.15
CA GLU A 136 41.64 -23.06 -29.51
C GLU A 136 40.24 -23.62 -29.94
N PRO A 137 39.37 -22.79 -30.56
CA PRO A 137 38.14 -23.27 -31.21
C PRO A 137 38.40 -23.75 -32.65
N THR A 138 38.36 -25.07 -32.89
CA THR A 138 38.41 -25.63 -34.26
C THR A 138 37.06 -25.49 -34.96
N THR A 139 37.04 -24.73 -36.06
CA THR A 139 35.97 -24.71 -37.05
C THR A 139 36.18 -25.86 -38.05
N SER A 140 35.14 -26.61 -38.37
CA SER A 140 35.18 -27.56 -39.50
C SER A 140 34.01 -27.26 -40.41
N SER A 141 34.31 -26.52 -41.47
CA SER A 141 33.47 -26.32 -42.64
C SER A 141 33.70 -27.48 -43.60
N VAL A 142 32.68 -28.32 -43.82
CA VAL A 142 32.62 -29.17 -45.02
C VAL A 142 31.22 -29.06 -45.62
N THR A 143 31.17 -28.34 -46.74
CA THR A 143 30.08 -28.28 -47.70
C THR A 143 30.19 -29.43 -48.72
N CYS A 144 29.10 -30.13 -49.00
CA CYS A 144 28.87 -30.82 -50.30
C CYS A 144 27.36 -31.11 -50.53
N SER A 145 26.71 -30.21 -51.27
CA SER A 145 25.95 -30.46 -52.52
C SER A 145 24.73 -31.41 -52.59
N LEU A 146 23.58 -30.77 -52.84
CA LEU A 146 22.58 -30.97 -53.92
C LEU A 146 21.55 -32.13 -53.94
N SER A 147 20.28 -31.66 -53.98
CA SER A 147 19.05 -32.21 -54.63
C SER A 147 18.36 -33.40 -53.96
N THR A 148 17.07 -33.33 -53.58
CA THR A 148 15.91 -33.21 -54.49
C THR A 148 14.62 -32.85 -53.70
N GLU A 149 13.86 -31.84 -54.16
CA GLU A 149 12.44 -31.53 -53.81
C GLU A 149 11.47 -32.57 -54.44
N PRO A 150 10.11 -32.59 -54.29
CA PRO A 150 9.19 -31.61 -53.68
C PRO A 150 8.00 -32.16 -52.80
N GLY A 151 7.51 -31.32 -51.86
CA GLY A 151 6.13 -31.17 -51.32
C GLY A 151 5.29 -32.35 -50.76
N PRO A 152 4.04 -32.14 -50.25
CA PRO A 152 3.33 -30.90 -49.95
C PRO A 152 2.58 -30.84 -48.58
N SER A 153 2.15 -29.60 -48.23
CA SER A 153 0.89 -29.18 -47.58
C SER A 153 0.46 -29.63 -46.16
N CYS A 154 0.22 -28.60 -45.33
CA CYS A 154 -0.57 -28.63 -44.07
C CYS A 154 -2.06 -28.99 -44.30
N PRO A 155 -2.87 -29.26 -43.24
CA PRO A 155 -3.51 -28.13 -42.54
C PRO A 155 -3.76 -28.27 -41.02
N ARG A 156 -3.76 -27.08 -40.39
CA ARG A 156 -4.60 -26.54 -39.31
C ARG A 156 -5.68 -27.47 -38.73
N SER A 157 -5.63 -27.69 -37.41
CA SER A 157 -6.75 -28.23 -36.63
C SER A 157 -7.38 -27.12 -35.78
N THR A 158 -8.69 -26.93 -35.94
CA THR A 158 -9.59 -26.22 -35.01
C THR A 158 -10.62 -27.21 -34.52
N SER A 159 -10.84 -27.29 -33.20
CA SER A 159 -11.98 -27.94 -32.54
C SER A 159 -11.93 -27.52 -31.07
N SER A 160 -13.00 -27.23 -30.35
CA SER A 160 -14.42 -26.97 -30.61
C SER A 160 -14.94 -26.17 -29.43
#